data_AF-A0A7C1TPN0-F1
#
_entry.id   AF-A0A7C1TPN0-F1
#
_cell.length_a   1.000
_cell.length_b   1.000
_cell.length_c   1.000
_cell.angle_alpha   90.00
_cell.angle_beta   90.00
_cell.angle_gamma   90.00
#
_symmetry.space_group_name_H-M   'P 1'
#
loop_
_entity.id
_entity.type
_entity.pdbx_description
1 polymer ?
#
loop_
_entity_poly.entity_id
_entity_poly.type
_entity_poly.pdbx_seq_one_letter_code
_entity_poly.pdbx_strand_id
1 'polypeptide(L)'
;MSSYSELIMNDFLAAKRNFNRLVRIGLIVTLFCHFYVVEPYFLYRAEEKAASEGLREGQTRIRELSAQLAQLKKTLDDVHLALEDIKERIRSFPDHLRGMLPVLERQLSSQRLPERYERIYRQSASPAQQYRMNAPPEQPGIPADMPPQIKTFEEAVRWYTSRWFDGLIKELDEKVIRPVLDIGTGSPDGTAEKLSGLSAEAVGKVRRYIETVDPDFWRSYGTGKVPVARGLYEVVSGAFDPLYREIETLSKEIRKDIKKRKERIEGMEKSLARSRELLKELESRLESLESPVGDIPVGLTDFIKLYPFLLSVLVAATAFHMFRSRNLYASLLEEKSRDGSGMDEKSLNYLGRCWYLPPFGNVLYPLILLSVLSTFTGLFIRSVLLVIREPGLFESITSRAEPLSRSVFIAVYAIGALLITGAVASILKILVSRDKFRG
;
A
#
# COMPACT_ATOMS: atom_id res chain seq x y z
N MET A 1 47.83 -63.20 20.62
CA MET A 1 47.65 -61.93 19.87
C MET A 1 48.72 -60.98 20.32
N SER A 2 49.36 -60.24 19.41
CA SER A 2 50.35 -59.22 19.77
C SER A 2 49.62 -58.04 20.45
N SER A 3 50.26 -57.35 21.40
CA SER A 3 49.70 -56.13 22.04
C SER A 3 49.30 -55.04 21.04
N TYR A 4 49.81 -55.11 19.80
CA TYR A 4 49.53 -54.19 18.70
C TYR A 4 48.19 -54.51 18.00
N SER A 5 47.93 -55.79 17.71
CA SER A 5 46.66 -56.23 17.11
C SER A 5 45.43 -55.90 17.97
N GLU A 6 45.56 -55.99 19.30
CA GLU A 6 44.50 -55.62 20.25
C GLU A 6 44.24 -54.11 20.27
N LEU A 7 45.29 -53.29 20.16
CA LEU A 7 45.18 -51.83 20.08
C LEU A 7 44.41 -51.41 18.82
N ILE A 8 44.78 -51.94 17.65
CA ILE A 8 44.12 -51.63 16.37
C ILE A 8 42.66 -52.08 16.39
N MET A 9 42.37 -53.25 16.97
CA MET A 9 41.00 -53.75 17.08
C MET A 9 40.12 -52.84 17.95
N ASN A 10 40.63 -52.39 19.10
CA ASN A 10 39.90 -51.46 19.97
C ASN A 10 39.63 -50.11 19.27
N ASP A 11 40.63 -49.59 18.55
CA ASP A 11 40.49 -48.37 17.76
C ASP A 11 39.46 -48.51 16.62
N PHE A 12 39.43 -49.66 15.96
CA PHE A 12 38.45 -49.98 14.92
C PHE A 12 37.02 -50.03 15.48
N LEU A 13 36.81 -50.68 16.63
CA LEU A 13 35.50 -50.76 17.29
C LEU A 13 35.02 -49.38 17.77
N ALA A 14 35.92 -48.54 18.28
CA ALA A 14 35.62 -47.16 18.67
C ALA A 14 35.22 -46.32 17.44
N ALA A 15 35.99 -46.40 16.34
CA ALA A 15 35.69 -45.69 15.10
C ALA A 15 34.32 -46.11 14.51
N LYS A 16 34.00 -47.40 14.52
CA LYS A 16 32.70 -47.96 14.12
C LYS A 16 31.54 -47.42 14.96
N ARG A 17 31.69 -47.41 16.29
CA ARG A 17 30.66 -46.90 17.22
C ARG A 17 30.40 -45.42 16.97
N ASN A 18 31.47 -44.64 16.79
CA ASN A 18 31.37 -43.20 16.52
C ASN A 18 30.71 -42.92 15.17
N PHE A 19 31.07 -43.65 14.12
CA PHE A 19 30.43 -43.55 12.81
C PHE A 19 28.91 -43.80 12.89
N ASN A 20 28.50 -44.93 13.47
CA ASN A 20 27.07 -45.28 13.58
C ASN A 20 26.31 -44.28 14.44
N ARG A 21 26.93 -43.79 15.52
CA ARG A 21 26.37 -42.75 16.39
C ARG A 21 26.17 -41.44 15.62
N LEU A 22 27.18 -40.98 14.88
CA LEU A 22 27.12 -39.75 14.08
C LEU A 22 26.05 -39.84 13.00
N VAL A 23 25.98 -40.95 12.25
CA VAL A 23 24.97 -41.12 11.21
C VAL A 23 23.56 -41.17 11.81
N ARG A 24 23.32 -41.97 12.85
CA ARG A 24 21.98 -42.13 13.42
C ARG A 24 21.51 -40.89 14.17
N ILE A 25 22.32 -40.38 15.09
CA ILE A 25 21.96 -39.19 15.88
C ILE A 25 21.96 -37.97 14.97
N GLY A 26 22.97 -37.84 14.09
CA GLY A 26 23.06 -36.74 13.15
C GLY A 26 21.86 -36.69 12.21
N LEU A 27 21.39 -37.83 11.69
CA LEU A 27 20.19 -37.86 10.86
C LEU A 27 18.94 -37.42 11.62
N ILE A 28 18.72 -37.95 12.83
CA ILE A 28 17.55 -37.58 13.65
C ILE A 28 17.57 -36.09 13.99
N VAL A 29 18.69 -35.58 14.49
CA VAL A 29 18.85 -34.17 14.87
C VAL A 29 18.69 -33.28 13.64
N THR A 30 19.31 -33.63 12.52
CA THR A 30 19.18 -32.87 11.27
C THR A 30 17.73 -32.80 10.81
N LEU A 31 17.03 -33.94 10.76
CA LEU A 31 15.63 -33.96 10.34
C LEU A 31 14.76 -33.14 11.29
N PHE A 32 14.97 -33.29 12.60
CA PHE A 32 14.25 -32.53 13.62
C PHE A 32 14.48 -31.02 13.46
N CYS A 33 15.75 -30.59 13.46
CA CYS A 33 16.11 -29.19 13.27
C CYS A 33 15.57 -28.62 11.96
N HIS A 34 15.66 -29.36 10.85
CA HIS A 34 15.19 -28.85 9.57
C HIS A 34 13.68 -28.67 9.54
N PHE A 35 12.91 -29.70 9.93
CA PHE A 35 11.47 -29.70 9.74
C PHE A 35 10.68 -29.03 10.87
N TYR A 36 11.25 -28.94 12.08
CA TYR A 36 10.58 -28.29 13.21
C TYR A 36 11.07 -26.87 13.48
N VAL A 37 12.23 -26.48 12.94
CA VAL A 37 12.83 -25.18 13.28
C VAL A 37 13.11 -24.38 12.02
N VAL A 38 13.93 -24.91 11.09
CA VAL A 38 14.34 -24.16 9.90
C VAL A 38 13.17 -23.87 8.97
N GLU A 39 12.46 -24.90 8.49
CA GLU A 39 11.32 -24.71 7.57
C GLU A 39 10.18 -23.89 8.18
N PRO A 40 9.68 -24.18 9.42
CA PRO A 40 8.63 -23.39 10.04
C PRO A 40 9.02 -21.93 10.24
N TYR A 41 10.28 -21.64 10.61
CA TYR A 41 10.75 -20.26 10.73
C TYR A 41 10.59 -19.49 9.42
N PHE A 42 11.06 -20.05 8.30
CA PHE A 42 10.95 -19.35 7.00
C PHE A 42 9.51 -19.24 6.52
N LEU A 43 8.67 -20.23 6.83
CA LEU A 43 7.24 -20.19 6.53
C LEU A 43 6.55 -19.05 7.30
N TYR A 44 6.73 -18.98 8.62
CA TYR A 44 6.15 -17.92 9.45
C TYR A 44 6.71 -16.55 9.11
N ARG A 45 7.99 -16.44 8.78
CA ARG A 45 8.60 -15.16 8.38
C ARG A 45 8.05 -14.65 7.04
N ALA A 46 7.78 -15.55 6.09
CA ALA A 46 7.13 -15.19 4.83
C ALA A 46 5.68 -14.73 5.05
N GLU A 47 4.93 -15.41 5.92
CA GLU A 47 3.57 -15.02 6.30
C GLU A 47 3.54 -13.66 7.02
N GLU A 48 4.46 -13.42 7.95
CA GLU A 48 4.63 -12.15 8.65
C GLU A 48 4.92 -11.01 7.67
N LYS A 49 5.85 -11.22 6.73
CA LYS A 49 6.18 -10.23 5.71
C LYS A 49 4.96 -9.90 4.84
N ALA A 50 4.27 -10.92 4.32
CA ALA A 50 3.07 -10.72 3.51
C ALA A 50 1.95 -10.00 4.29
N ALA A 51 1.74 -10.35 5.56
CA ALA A 51 0.77 -9.70 6.42
C ALA A 51 1.15 -8.24 6.72
N SER A 52 2.44 -7.95 6.95
CA SER A 52 2.95 -6.60 7.20
C SER A 52 2.82 -5.69 5.97
N GLU A 53 3.12 -6.21 4.77
CA GLU A 53 2.95 -5.51 3.50
C GLU A 53 1.47 -5.22 3.23
N GLY A 54 0.61 -6.24 3.36
CA GLY A 54 -0.84 -6.08 3.22
C GLY A 54 -1.43 -5.08 4.21
N LEU A 55 -0.90 -5.02 5.43
CA LEU A 55 -1.30 -4.04 6.44
C LEU A 55 -0.86 -2.62 6.08
N ARG A 56 0.35 -2.44 5.55
CA ARG A 56 0.86 -1.14 5.08
C ARG A 56 0.08 -0.63 3.87
N GLU A 57 -0.18 -1.50 2.91
CA GLU A 57 -1.00 -1.18 1.73
C GLU A 57 -2.43 -0.83 2.14
N GLY A 58 -3.04 -1.62 3.01
CA GLY A 58 -4.38 -1.36 3.54
C GLY A 58 -4.48 -0.02 4.27
N GLN A 59 -3.49 0.32 5.13
CA GLN A 59 -3.43 1.62 5.79
C GLN A 59 -3.30 2.78 4.81
N THR A 60 -2.46 2.63 3.77
CA THR A 60 -2.27 3.65 2.74
C THR A 60 -3.57 3.89 1.99
N ARG A 61 -4.26 2.82 1.60
CA ARG A 61 -5.55 2.89 0.90
C ARG A 61 -6.67 3.49 1.75
N ILE A 62 -6.70 3.20 3.06
CA ILE A 62 -7.65 3.86 3.98
C ILE A 62 -7.36 5.35 4.08
N ARG A 63 -6.10 5.77 4.19
CA ARG A 63 -5.74 7.19 4.24
C ARG A 63 -6.17 7.92 2.97
N GLU A 64 -5.90 7.34 1.81
CA GLU A 64 -6.30 7.90 0.52
C GLU A 64 -7.83 8.03 0.42
N LEU A 65 -8.57 6.95 0.71
CA LEU A 65 -10.04 6.98 0.68
C LEU A 65 -10.63 7.96 1.71
N SER A 66 -10.02 8.09 2.88
CA SER A 66 -10.44 9.04 3.92
C SER A 66 -10.22 10.49 3.49
N ALA A 67 -9.07 10.78 2.84
CA ALA A 67 -8.79 12.10 2.29
C ALA A 67 -9.77 12.45 1.17
N GLN A 68 -10.04 11.52 0.25
CA GLN A 68 -11.05 11.68 -0.79
C GLN A 68 -12.44 11.93 -0.20
N LEU A 69 -12.84 11.17 0.85
CA LEU A 69 -14.12 11.35 1.52
C LEU A 69 -14.23 12.72 2.19
N ALA A 70 -13.16 13.18 2.85
CA ALA A 70 -13.12 14.50 3.49
C ALA A 70 -13.24 15.63 2.45
N GLN A 71 -12.51 15.53 1.33
CA GLN A 71 -12.60 16.48 0.23
C GLN A 71 -14.02 16.51 -0.36
N LEU A 72 -14.61 15.33 -0.62
CA LEU A 72 -15.92 15.22 -1.22
C LEU A 72 -17.03 15.75 -0.29
N LYS A 73 -16.91 15.54 1.03
CA LYS A 73 -17.80 16.15 2.02
C LYS A 73 -17.68 17.68 2.01
N LYS A 74 -16.44 18.20 2.02
CA LYS A 74 -16.19 19.64 1.98
C LYS A 74 -16.80 20.28 0.73
N THR A 75 -16.54 19.72 -0.45
CA THR A 75 -17.10 20.25 -1.71
C THR A 75 -18.63 20.23 -1.69
N LEU A 76 -19.26 19.19 -1.13
CA LEU A 76 -20.71 19.14 -0.99
C LEU A 76 -21.26 20.22 -0.04
N ASP A 77 -20.57 20.48 1.07
CA ASP A 77 -20.94 21.53 2.02
C ASP A 77 -20.79 22.93 1.38
N ASP A 78 -19.69 23.16 0.63
CA ASP A 78 -19.44 24.40 -0.11
C ASP A 78 -20.52 24.65 -1.19
N VAL A 79 -20.90 23.61 -1.93
CA VAL A 79 -22.01 23.65 -2.92
C VAL A 79 -23.32 24.03 -2.24
N HIS A 80 -23.61 23.44 -1.07
CA HIS A 80 -24.85 23.72 -0.37
C HIS A 80 -24.93 25.17 0.10
N LEU A 81 -23.83 25.70 0.67
CA LEU A 81 -23.72 27.09 1.07
C LEU A 81 -23.85 28.05 -0.12
N ALA A 82 -23.15 27.76 -1.23
CA ALA A 82 -23.23 28.57 -2.44
C ALA A 82 -24.65 28.56 -3.04
N LEU A 83 -25.33 27.41 -3.03
CA LEU A 83 -26.69 27.28 -3.52
C LEU A 83 -27.68 28.10 -2.68
N GLU A 84 -27.55 28.08 -1.35
CA GLU A 84 -28.40 28.89 -0.47
C GLU A 84 -28.14 30.38 -0.63
N ASP A 85 -26.88 30.82 -0.80
CA ASP A 85 -26.55 32.22 -1.12
C ASP A 85 -27.17 32.66 -2.45
N ILE A 86 -27.06 31.84 -3.49
CA ILE A 86 -27.65 32.11 -4.81
C ILE A 86 -29.18 32.17 -4.72
N LYS A 87 -29.81 31.26 -3.99
CA LYS A 87 -31.27 31.29 -3.73
C LYS A 87 -31.69 32.59 -3.06
N GLU A 88 -30.94 33.02 -2.05
CA GLU A 88 -31.25 34.25 -1.32
C GLU A 88 -31.09 35.48 -2.22
N ARG A 89 -30.02 35.53 -3.02
CA ARG A 89 -29.82 36.61 -4.01
C ARG A 89 -30.93 36.66 -5.05
N ILE A 90 -31.34 35.51 -5.58
CA ILE A 90 -32.47 35.37 -6.51
C ILE A 90 -33.77 35.87 -5.86
N ARG A 91 -34.03 35.49 -4.61
CA ARG A 91 -35.19 35.98 -3.85
C ARG A 91 -35.14 37.48 -3.60
N SER A 92 -33.97 38.03 -3.26
CA SER A 92 -33.81 39.46 -3.00
C SER A 92 -33.75 40.32 -4.27
N PHE A 93 -33.68 39.70 -5.47
CA PHE A 93 -33.48 40.42 -6.72
C PHE A 93 -34.51 41.53 -6.94
N PRO A 94 -35.82 41.35 -6.69
CA PRO A 94 -36.78 42.42 -6.89
C PRO A 94 -36.50 43.64 -6.00
N ASP A 95 -36.16 43.45 -4.73
CA ASP A 95 -35.79 44.53 -3.81
C ASP A 95 -34.47 45.19 -4.20
N HIS A 96 -33.50 44.38 -4.62
CA HIS A 96 -32.21 44.86 -5.13
C HIS A 96 -32.39 45.74 -6.38
N LEU A 97 -33.17 45.28 -7.35
CA LEU A 97 -33.51 46.04 -8.55
C LEU A 97 -34.18 47.36 -8.19
N ARG A 98 -35.13 47.34 -7.25
CA ARG A 98 -35.80 48.55 -6.75
C ARG A 98 -34.81 49.58 -6.20
N GLY A 99 -33.83 49.13 -5.41
CA GLY A 99 -32.77 49.99 -4.88
C GLY A 99 -31.84 50.57 -5.95
N MET A 100 -31.69 49.87 -7.08
CA MET A 100 -30.82 50.28 -8.18
C MET A 100 -31.47 51.23 -9.19
N LEU A 101 -32.80 51.28 -9.26
CA LEU A 101 -33.52 52.18 -10.17
C LEU A 101 -33.07 53.65 -10.08
N PRO A 102 -32.96 54.27 -8.88
CA PRO A 102 -32.54 55.68 -8.78
C PRO A 102 -31.06 55.90 -9.13
N VAL A 103 -30.25 54.84 -9.13
CA VAL A 103 -28.84 54.88 -9.55
C VAL A 103 -28.75 54.90 -11.06
N LEU A 104 -29.50 54.02 -11.74
CA LEU A 104 -29.59 53.96 -13.20
C LEU A 104 -30.11 55.28 -13.79
N GLU A 105 -31.13 55.87 -13.15
CA GLU A 105 -31.71 57.15 -13.59
C GLU A 105 -30.71 58.32 -13.49
N ARG A 106 -29.92 58.35 -12.42
CA ARG A 106 -28.85 59.33 -12.24
C ARG A 106 -27.73 59.16 -13.26
N GLN A 107 -27.30 57.92 -13.53
CA GLN A 107 -26.26 57.64 -14.53
C GLN A 107 -26.68 58.07 -15.95
N LEU A 108 -27.91 57.75 -16.36
CA LEU A 108 -28.49 58.20 -17.63
C LEU A 108 -28.55 59.73 -17.73
N SER A 109 -28.96 60.38 -16.65
CA SER A 109 -29.04 61.85 -16.60
C SER A 109 -27.66 62.50 -16.72
N SER A 110 -26.62 61.89 -16.13
CA SER A 110 -25.24 62.36 -16.27
C SER A 110 -24.65 62.15 -17.66
N GLN A 111 -25.01 61.07 -18.37
CA GLN A 111 -24.60 60.84 -19.77
C GLN A 111 -25.25 61.83 -20.76
N ARG A 112 -26.42 62.37 -20.42
CA ARG A 112 -27.14 63.35 -21.24
C ARG A 112 -26.63 64.79 -21.08
N LEU A 113 -25.74 65.06 -20.11
CA LEU A 113 -25.16 66.38 -19.94
C LEU A 113 -24.06 66.60 -21.00
N PRO A 114 -24.13 67.67 -21.81
CA PRO A 114 -23.03 68.03 -22.70
C PRO A 114 -21.79 68.36 -21.86
N GLU A 115 -20.60 67.93 -22.30
CA GLU A 115 -19.26 68.25 -21.72
C GLU A 115 -19.05 69.74 -21.41
N ARG A 116 -19.88 70.62 -22.00
CA ARG A 116 -19.90 72.06 -21.78
C ARG A 116 -20.31 72.49 -20.36
N TYR A 117 -21.04 71.68 -19.60
CA TYR A 117 -21.48 72.02 -18.23
C TYR A 117 -20.54 71.52 -17.13
N GLU A 118 -19.70 70.51 -17.39
CA GLU A 118 -18.74 70.00 -16.40
C GLU A 118 -17.65 71.03 -16.06
N ARG A 119 -17.27 71.89 -17.03
CA ARG A 119 -16.32 72.99 -16.77
C ARG A 119 -16.89 74.09 -15.88
N ILE A 120 -18.21 74.32 -15.91
CA ILE A 120 -18.85 75.39 -15.13
C ILE A 120 -19.03 74.96 -13.66
N TYR A 121 -19.29 73.67 -13.42
CA TYR A 121 -19.42 73.14 -12.06
C TYR A 121 -18.06 72.88 -11.36
N ARG A 122 -16.99 72.55 -12.09
CA ARG A 122 -15.65 72.40 -11.48
C ARG A 122 -15.05 73.74 -11.00
N GLN A 123 -15.52 74.88 -11.50
CA GLN A 123 -15.06 76.20 -11.04
C GLN A 123 -15.81 76.73 -9.81
N SER A 124 -16.85 76.04 -9.33
CA SER A 124 -17.71 76.52 -8.22
C SER A 124 -17.75 75.60 -6.99
N ALA A 125 -16.96 74.53 -6.95
CA ALA A 125 -16.87 73.66 -5.77
C ALA A 125 -15.91 74.23 -4.71
N SER A 126 -16.47 74.65 -3.56
CA SER A 126 -15.69 75.08 -2.39
C SER A 126 -14.98 73.90 -1.70
N PRO A 127 -13.87 74.13 -0.97
CA PRO A 127 -13.05 73.08 -0.35
C PRO A 127 -13.76 72.21 0.71
N ALA A 128 -14.98 72.56 1.14
CA ALA A 128 -15.71 71.84 2.18
C ALA A 128 -16.39 70.53 1.72
N GLN A 129 -16.41 70.22 0.41
CA GLN A 129 -17.02 68.98 -0.11
C GLN A 129 -16.05 67.80 -0.27
N GLN A 130 -14.74 67.99 -0.03
CA GLN A 130 -13.74 66.92 -0.17
C GLN A 130 -13.74 65.88 0.98
N TYR A 131 -14.46 66.10 2.08
CA TYR A 131 -14.46 65.19 3.24
C TYR A 131 -15.59 64.15 3.27
N ARG A 132 -16.34 63.96 2.16
CA ARG A 132 -17.37 62.91 2.05
C ARG A 132 -16.99 61.73 1.15
N MET A 133 -15.70 61.51 0.92
CA MET A 133 -15.18 60.27 0.32
C MET A 133 -14.65 59.32 1.40
N ASN A 134 -15.54 58.82 2.25
CA ASN A 134 -15.35 57.53 2.88
C ASN A 134 -16.38 56.60 2.24
N ALA A 135 -15.98 56.01 1.11
CA ALA A 135 -16.77 54.99 0.45
C ALA A 135 -16.90 53.77 1.39
N PRO A 136 -18.11 53.24 1.62
CA PRO A 136 -18.29 51.91 2.20
C PRO A 136 -17.61 50.87 1.28
N PRO A 137 -17.27 49.68 1.81
CA PRO A 137 -16.64 48.62 1.02
C PRO A 137 -17.46 48.33 -0.25
N GLU A 138 -16.76 48.10 -1.36
CA GLU A 138 -17.31 47.84 -2.68
C GLU A 138 -18.43 46.79 -2.63
N GLN A 139 -19.67 47.24 -2.78
CA GLN A 139 -20.80 46.34 -3.03
C GLN A 139 -20.67 45.83 -4.48
N PRO A 140 -20.73 44.52 -4.72
CA PRO A 140 -20.79 43.98 -6.06
C PRO A 140 -22.11 44.42 -6.69
N GLY A 141 -22.10 45.42 -7.57
CA GLY A 141 -23.32 45.84 -8.26
C GLY A 141 -23.43 47.30 -8.71
N ILE A 142 -22.51 48.20 -8.36
CA ILE A 142 -22.50 49.54 -8.98
C ILE A 142 -21.96 49.38 -10.40
N PRO A 143 -22.74 49.67 -11.46
CA PRO A 143 -22.28 49.46 -12.82
C PRO A 143 -21.18 50.46 -13.14
N ALA A 144 -19.95 49.96 -13.25
CA ALA A 144 -18.77 50.80 -13.46
C ALA A 144 -18.85 51.62 -14.75
N ASP A 145 -19.51 51.14 -15.80
CA ASP A 145 -19.76 51.91 -17.02
C ASP A 145 -21.04 51.40 -17.72
N MET A 146 -22.09 52.22 -17.77
CA MET A 146 -23.27 51.96 -18.60
C MET A 146 -22.90 52.25 -20.07
N PRO A 147 -23.12 51.33 -21.02
CA PRO A 147 -22.77 51.55 -22.42
C PRO A 147 -23.42 52.82 -22.99
N PRO A 148 -22.70 53.66 -23.74
CA PRO A 148 -23.21 54.93 -24.26
C PRO A 148 -24.35 54.78 -25.28
N GLN A 149 -24.59 53.56 -25.77
CA GLN A 149 -25.71 53.25 -26.66
C GLN A 149 -27.06 53.19 -25.93
N ILE A 150 -27.05 53.06 -24.61
CA ILE A 150 -28.25 53.02 -23.77
C ILE A 150 -28.76 54.45 -23.58
N LYS A 151 -29.91 54.76 -24.18
CA LYS A 151 -30.45 56.12 -24.19
C LYS A 151 -31.69 56.27 -23.35
N THR A 152 -32.38 55.17 -23.05
CA THR A 152 -33.66 55.19 -22.31
C THR A 152 -33.52 54.53 -20.94
N PHE A 153 -34.41 54.88 -20.00
CA PHE A 153 -34.40 54.32 -18.65
C PHE A 153 -34.72 52.83 -18.67
N GLU A 154 -35.61 52.45 -19.58
CA GLU A 154 -36.06 51.09 -19.82
C GLU A 154 -34.92 50.23 -20.37
N GLU A 155 -34.12 50.75 -21.32
CA GLU A 155 -32.91 50.09 -21.81
C GLU A 155 -31.87 49.89 -20.69
N ALA A 156 -31.72 50.85 -19.78
CA ALA A 156 -30.80 50.71 -18.64
C ALA A 156 -31.25 49.64 -17.65
N VAL A 157 -32.55 49.55 -17.35
CA VAL A 157 -33.13 48.48 -16.51
C VAL A 157 -32.94 47.11 -17.16
N ARG A 158 -33.17 46.99 -18.47
CA ARG A 158 -32.94 45.75 -19.24
C ARG A 158 -31.48 45.32 -19.24
N TRP A 159 -30.57 46.26 -19.50
CA TRP A 159 -29.14 46.01 -19.49
C TRP A 159 -28.66 45.58 -18.10
N TYR A 160 -29.06 46.30 -17.06
CA TYR A 160 -28.68 46.00 -15.69
C TYR A 160 -29.15 44.61 -15.28
N THR A 161 -30.41 44.29 -15.56
CA THR A 161 -30.98 42.99 -15.23
C THR A 161 -30.27 41.87 -15.97
N SER A 162 -29.97 42.05 -17.26
CA SER A 162 -29.22 41.07 -18.05
C SER A 162 -27.85 40.82 -17.43
N ARG A 163 -27.10 41.89 -17.12
CA ARG A 163 -25.78 41.81 -16.49
C ARG A 163 -25.81 41.13 -15.12
N TRP A 164 -26.82 41.41 -14.30
CA TRP A 164 -26.98 40.81 -12.98
C TRP A 164 -27.20 39.30 -13.08
N PHE A 165 -28.10 38.86 -13.96
CA PHE A 165 -28.35 37.43 -14.18
C PHE A 165 -27.20 36.71 -14.88
N ASP A 166 -26.46 37.37 -15.79
CA ASP A 166 -25.25 36.79 -16.39
C ASP A 166 -24.18 36.53 -15.32
N GLY A 167 -24.00 37.47 -14.39
CA GLY A 167 -23.13 37.27 -13.23
C GLY A 167 -23.60 36.11 -12.34
N LEU A 168 -24.90 36.01 -12.11
CA LEU A 168 -25.48 34.92 -11.32
C LEU A 168 -25.34 33.55 -11.99
N ILE A 169 -25.55 33.44 -13.31
CA ILE A 169 -25.32 32.20 -14.06
C ILE A 169 -23.86 31.78 -13.92
N LYS A 170 -22.93 32.72 -14.08
CA LYS A 170 -21.50 32.43 -13.93
C LYS A 170 -21.17 31.90 -12.55
N GLU A 171 -21.69 32.54 -11.50
CA GLU A 171 -21.48 32.07 -10.12
C GLU A 171 -22.13 30.71 -9.85
N LEU A 172 -23.31 30.46 -10.41
CA LEU A 172 -23.99 29.16 -10.34
C LEU A 172 -23.17 28.07 -11.05
N ASP A 173 -22.61 28.36 -12.23
CA ASP A 173 -21.73 27.44 -12.95
C ASP A 173 -20.48 27.11 -12.12
N GLU A 174 -19.78 28.15 -11.65
CA GLU A 174 -18.49 28.02 -10.99
C GLU A 174 -18.58 27.44 -9.58
N LYS A 175 -19.61 27.82 -8.79
CA LYS A 175 -19.70 27.46 -7.36
C LYS A 175 -20.61 26.28 -7.08
N VAL A 176 -21.49 25.92 -8.00
CA VAL A 176 -22.50 24.87 -7.78
C VAL A 176 -22.44 23.79 -8.85
N ILE A 177 -22.63 24.14 -10.13
CA ILE A 177 -22.75 23.14 -11.20
C ILE A 177 -21.42 22.38 -11.39
N ARG A 178 -20.31 23.09 -11.63
CA ARG A 178 -19.00 22.44 -11.82
C ARG A 178 -18.56 21.61 -10.62
N PRO A 179 -18.60 22.11 -9.37
CA PRO A 179 -18.20 21.30 -8.24
C PRO A 179 -19.07 20.05 -8.06
N VAL A 180 -20.39 20.13 -8.31
CA VAL A 180 -21.27 18.95 -8.27
C VAL A 180 -20.90 17.93 -9.35
N LEU A 181 -20.56 18.38 -10.56
CA LEU A 181 -20.11 17.51 -11.65
C LEU A 181 -18.75 16.88 -11.37
N ASP A 182 -17.80 17.64 -10.83
CA ASP A 182 -16.46 17.17 -10.47
C ASP A 182 -16.49 16.12 -9.33
N ILE A 183 -17.48 16.21 -8.44
CA ILE A 183 -17.75 15.19 -7.42
C ILE A 183 -18.32 13.90 -8.05
N GLY A 184 -19.02 14.01 -9.18
CA GLY A 184 -19.74 12.94 -9.85
C GLY A 184 -18.83 11.88 -10.47
N THR A 185 -18.41 10.89 -9.68
CA THR A 185 -17.85 9.63 -10.21
C THR A 185 -18.96 8.80 -10.88
N GLY A 186 -19.28 9.13 -12.13
CA GLY A 186 -20.28 8.41 -12.93
C GLY A 186 -21.59 9.15 -13.16
N SER A 187 -21.58 10.49 -13.19
CA SER A 187 -22.76 11.24 -13.62
C SER A 187 -23.15 10.79 -15.05
N PRO A 188 -24.42 10.47 -15.31
CA PRO A 188 -24.85 10.07 -16.64
C PRO A 188 -24.47 11.14 -17.67
N ASP A 189 -24.02 10.69 -18.85
CA ASP A 189 -23.75 11.56 -20.00
C ASP A 189 -24.90 12.56 -20.17
N GLY A 190 -24.57 13.85 -20.22
CA GLY A 190 -25.55 14.94 -20.37
C GLY A 190 -26.04 15.61 -19.09
N THR A 191 -25.59 15.21 -17.88
CA THR A 191 -25.98 15.91 -16.63
C THR A 191 -25.54 17.38 -16.63
N ALA A 192 -24.33 17.67 -17.10
CA ALA A 192 -23.80 19.02 -17.23
C ALA A 192 -24.62 19.87 -18.22
N GLU A 193 -24.96 19.28 -19.37
CA GLU A 193 -25.77 19.90 -20.41
C GLU A 193 -27.18 20.19 -19.92
N LYS A 194 -27.77 19.27 -19.14
CA LYS A 194 -29.08 19.46 -18.49
C LYS A 194 -29.06 20.60 -17.48
N LEU A 195 -28.08 20.67 -16.57
CA LEU A 195 -27.98 21.74 -15.57
C LEU A 195 -27.75 23.10 -16.24
N SER A 196 -26.87 23.16 -17.24
CA SER A 196 -26.63 24.36 -18.04
C SER A 196 -27.90 24.81 -18.78
N GLY A 197 -28.59 23.87 -19.43
CA GLY A 197 -29.87 24.12 -20.10
C GLY A 197 -30.94 24.65 -19.16
N LEU A 198 -31.10 24.07 -17.98
CA LEU A 198 -32.04 24.54 -16.95
C LEU A 198 -31.70 25.95 -16.46
N SER A 199 -30.41 26.27 -16.30
CA SER A 199 -29.98 27.62 -15.90
C SER A 199 -30.26 28.68 -16.97
N ALA A 200 -30.00 28.35 -18.24
CA ALA A 200 -30.29 29.23 -19.38
C ALA A 200 -31.79 29.43 -19.58
N GLU A 201 -32.59 28.37 -19.44
CA GLU A 201 -34.05 28.44 -19.52
C GLU A 201 -34.64 29.33 -18.41
N ALA A 202 -34.14 29.20 -17.18
CA ALA A 202 -34.57 30.00 -16.04
C ALA A 202 -34.37 31.50 -16.29
N VAL A 203 -33.17 31.89 -16.73
CA VAL A 203 -32.87 33.28 -17.08
C VAL A 203 -33.71 33.76 -18.27
N GLY A 204 -33.90 32.90 -19.29
CA GLY A 204 -34.77 33.22 -20.41
C GLY A 204 -36.24 33.46 -20.02
N LYS A 205 -36.76 32.80 -18.97
CA LYS A 205 -38.10 33.05 -18.43
C LYS A 205 -38.18 34.40 -17.73
N VAL A 206 -37.20 34.74 -16.89
CA VAL A 206 -37.16 36.04 -16.20
C VAL A 206 -37.02 37.19 -17.19
N ARG A 207 -36.15 37.06 -18.21
CA ARG A 207 -35.99 38.07 -19.27
C ARG A 207 -37.29 38.34 -20.02
N ARG A 208 -37.97 37.29 -20.48
CA ARG A 208 -39.27 37.42 -21.16
C ARG A 208 -40.32 38.10 -20.30
N TYR A 209 -40.34 37.84 -18.99
CA TYR A 209 -41.26 38.54 -18.10
C TYR A 209 -40.94 40.03 -17.97
N ILE A 210 -39.66 40.40 -17.88
CA ILE A 210 -39.25 41.81 -17.83
C ILE A 210 -39.58 42.55 -19.14
N GLU A 211 -39.52 41.87 -20.28
CA GLU A 211 -39.88 42.42 -21.58
C GLU A 211 -41.37 42.76 -21.71
N THR A 212 -42.25 42.06 -20.97
CA THR A 212 -43.70 42.30 -20.99
C THR A 212 -44.17 43.34 -19.97
N VAL A 213 -43.28 43.82 -19.11
CA VAL A 213 -43.59 44.85 -18.11
C VAL A 213 -43.57 46.24 -18.74
N ASP A 214 -44.60 47.04 -18.42
CA ASP A 214 -44.77 48.40 -18.93
C ASP A 214 -43.54 49.30 -18.64
N PRO A 215 -43.02 50.05 -19.62
CA PRO A 215 -42.00 51.08 -19.42
C PRO A 215 -42.22 52.00 -18.21
N ASP A 216 -43.44 52.50 -18.03
CA ASP A 216 -43.78 53.48 -16.99
C ASP A 216 -43.89 52.81 -15.60
N PHE A 217 -44.02 51.48 -15.57
CA PHE A 217 -43.99 50.70 -14.33
C PHE A 217 -42.66 50.86 -13.61
N TRP A 218 -41.52 50.84 -14.30
CA TRP A 218 -40.21 50.89 -13.64
C TRP A 218 -40.00 52.18 -12.84
N ARG A 219 -40.56 53.30 -13.30
CA ARG A 219 -40.51 54.58 -12.57
C ARG A 219 -41.39 54.59 -11.32
N SER A 220 -42.53 53.89 -11.37
CA SER A 220 -43.43 53.73 -10.21
C SER A 220 -42.99 52.63 -9.24
N TYR A 221 -42.24 51.63 -9.70
CA TYR A 221 -41.69 50.54 -8.87
C TYR A 221 -40.76 51.06 -7.76
N GLY A 222 -39.92 52.06 -8.06
CA GLY A 222 -39.08 52.74 -7.07
C GLY A 222 -39.88 53.36 -5.91
N THR A 223 -41.08 53.87 -6.20
CA THR A 223 -41.95 54.56 -5.23
C THR A 223 -42.92 53.64 -4.48
N GLY A 224 -42.90 52.33 -4.75
CA GLY A 224 -43.45 51.31 -3.83
C GLY A 224 -44.91 50.93 -3.99
N LYS A 225 -45.52 51.23 -5.13
CA LYS A 225 -46.88 50.74 -5.44
C LYS A 225 -46.77 49.75 -6.59
N VAL A 226 -47.20 48.48 -6.44
CA VAL A 226 -47.96 47.68 -7.44
C VAL A 226 -47.80 46.13 -7.27
N PRO A 227 -48.88 45.33 -7.53
CA PRO A 227 -48.90 43.85 -7.57
C PRO A 227 -47.93 43.13 -8.54
N VAL A 228 -47.37 43.80 -9.55
CA VAL A 228 -46.34 43.28 -10.47
C VAL A 228 -45.05 42.89 -9.75
N ALA A 229 -44.73 43.51 -8.60
CA ALA A 229 -43.62 43.07 -7.75
C ALA A 229 -43.78 41.60 -7.34
N ARG A 230 -44.99 41.22 -6.91
CA ARG A 230 -45.33 39.83 -6.54
C ARG A 230 -45.19 38.89 -7.74
N GLY A 231 -45.62 39.32 -8.93
CA GLY A 231 -45.44 38.56 -10.17
C GLY A 231 -43.97 38.34 -10.53
N LEU A 232 -43.11 39.35 -10.32
CA LEU A 232 -41.66 39.20 -10.53
C LEU A 232 -41.06 38.20 -9.54
N TYR A 233 -41.43 38.25 -8.26
CA TYR A 233 -41.03 37.23 -7.26
C TYR A 233 -41.44 35.82 -7.67
N GLU A 234 -42.70 35.64 -8.08
CA GLU A 234 -43.24 34.34 -8.48
C GLU A 234 -42.54 33.78 -9.73
N VAL A 235 -42.31 34.62 -10.75
CA VAL A 235 -41.61 34.21 -11.97
C VAL A 235 -40.16 33.86 -11.69
N VAL A 236 -39.46 34.69 -10.90
CA VAL A 236 -38.06 34.45 -10.55
C VAL A 236 -37.91 33.17 -9.72
N SER A 237 -38.77 32.95 -8.71
CA SER A 237 -38.72 31.70 -7.93
C SER A 237 -39.08 30.48 -8.80
N GLY A 238 -40.17 30.55 -9.56
CA GLY A 238 -40.64 29.43 -10.38
C GLY A 238 -39.71 29.08 -11.55
N ALA A 239 -38.95 30.04 -12.07
CA ALA A 239 -37.99 29.81 -13.14
C ALA A 239 -36.79 28.95 -12.69
N PHE A 240 -36.30 29.14 -11.46
CA PHE A 240 -35.13 28.43 -10.93
C PHE A 240 -35.47 27.14 -10.15
N ASP A 241 -36.73 26.94 -9.77
CA ASP A 241 -37.22 25.74 -9.09
C ASP A 241 -36.76 24.39 -9.71
N PRO A 242 -36.85 24.19 -11.04
CA PRO A 242 -36.41 22.95 -11.67
C PRO A 242 -34.91 22.67 -11.50
N LEU A 243 -34.08 23.72 -11.61
CA LEU A 243 -32.65 23.64 -11.41
C LEU A 243 -32.32 23.23 -9.96
N TYR A 244 -32.99 23.83 -8.97
CA TYR A 244 -32.78 23.49 -7.56
C TYR A 244 -33.12 22.03 -7.25
N ARG A 245 -34.22 21.52 -7.80
CA ARG A 245 -34.61 20.11 -7.62
C ARG A 245 -33.58 19.15 -8.21
N GLU A 246 -33.00 19.50 -9.35
CA GLU A 246 -31.96 18.68 -9.98
C GLU A 246 -30.69 18.65 -9.13
N ILE A 247 -30.22 19.81 -8.66
CA ILE A 247 -29.04 19.91 -7.78
C ILE A 247 -29.26 19.18 -6.45
N GLU A 248 -30.46 19.25 -5.88
CA GLU A 248 -30.80 18.52 -4.65
C GLU A 248 -30.79 17.00 -4.87
N THR A 249 -31.26 16.54 -6.04
CA THR A 249 -31.24 15.12 -6.42
C THR A 249 -29.80 14.61 -6.53
N LEU A 250 -28.94 15.32 -7.25
CA LEU A 250 -27.52 14.99 -7.36
C LEU A 250 -26.83 15.01 -5.98
N SER A 251 -27.14 16.01 -5.14
CA SER A 251 -26.61 16.08 -3.78
C SER A 251 -27.01 14.86 -2.92
N LYS A 252 -28.23 14.32 -3.10
CA LYS A 252 -28.68 13.10 -2.40
C LYS A 252 -27.91 11.87 -2.89
N GLU A 253 -27.66 11.75 -4.18
CA GLU A 253 -26.86 10.66 -4.75
C GLU A 253 -25.43 10.69 -4.22
N ILE A 254 -24.81 11.87 -4.21
CA ILE A 254 -23.47 12.09 -3.65
C ILE A 254 -23.43 11.67 -2.16
N ARG A 255 -24.43 12.06 -1.36
CA ARG A 255 -24.53 11.63 0.06
C ARG A 255 -24.62 10.11 0.22
N LYS A 256 -25.36 9.44 -0.68
CA LYS A 256 -25.46 7.97 -0.69
C LYS A 256 -24.09 7.34 -0.98
N ASP A 257 -23.33 7.90 -1.90
CA ASP A 257 -21.99 7.42 -2.23
C ASP A 257 -20.95 7.72 -1.14
N ILE A 258 -21.05 8.87 -0.46
CA ILE A 258 -20.28 9.12 0.79
C ILE A 258 -20.52 8.00 1.80
N LYS A 259 -21.79 7.65 2.02
CA LYS A 259 -22.17 6.62 2.99
C LYS A 259 -21.56 5.25 2.61
N LYS A 260 -21.68 4.83 1.35
CA LYS A 260 -21.07 3.58 0.86
C LYS A 260 -19.55 3.59 1.03
N ARG A 261 -18.88 4.70 0.69
CA ARG A 261 -17.42 4.84 0.84
C ARG A 261 -17.01 4.74 2.31
N LYS A 262 -17.79 5.34 3.22
CA LYS A 262 -17.58 5.22 4.67
C LYS A 262 -17.70 3.77 5.15
N GLU A 263 -18.76 3.07 4.77
CA GLU A 263 -18.97 1.66 5.11
C GLU A 263 -17.82 0.77 4.57
N ARG A 264 -17.29 1.08 3.38
CA ARG A 264 -16.12 0.40 2.82
C ARG A 264 -14.86 0.64 3.65
N ILE A 265 -14.62 1.88 4.10
CA ILE A 265 -13.49 2.21 4.99
C ILE A 265 -13.61 1.43 6.30
N GLU A 266 -14.78 1.46 6.95
CA GLU A 266 -15.02 0.72 8.21
C GLU A 266 -14.81 -0.80 8.04
N GLY A 267 -15.22 -1.37 6.90
CA GLY A 267 -14.96 -2.77 6.57
C GLY A 267 -13.46 -3.09 6.42
N MET A 268 -12.71 -2.19 5.78
CA MET A 268 -11.25 -2.31 5.65
C MET A 268 -10.54 -2.17 7.00
N GLU A 269 -10.99 -1.27 7.88
CA GLU A 269 -10.45 -1.13 9.24
C GLU A 269 -10.61 -2.41 10.06
N LYS A 270 -11.79 -3.05 9.99
CA LYS A 270 -12.03 -4.35 10.64
C LYS A 270 -11.11 -5.44 10.09
N SER A 271 -10.89 -5.47 8.76
CA SER A 271 -9.95 -6.40 8.14
C SER A 271 -8.51 -6.16 8.63
N LEU A 272 -8.09 -4.91 8.71
CA LEU A 272 -6.76 -4.55 9.23
C LEU A 272 -6.58 -4.93 10.70
N ALA A 273 -7.63 -4.80 11.52
CA ALA A 273 -7.58 -5.23 12.91
C ALA A 273 -7.30 -6.75 13.02
N ARG A 274 -7.96 -7.57 12.20
CA ARG A 274 -7.69 -9.02 12.13
C ARG A 274 -6.28 -9.32 11.65
N SER A 275 -5.78 -8.60 10.63
CA SER A 275 -4.40 -8.76 10.17
C SER A 275 -3.37 -8.39 11.26
N ARG A 276 -3.67 -7.41 12.12
CA ARG A 276 -2.83 -7.09 13.29
C ARG A 276 -2.81 -8.22 14.33
N GLU A 277 -3.95 -8.85 14.57
CA GLU A 277 -4.03 -10.00 15.49
C GLU A 277 -3.23 -11.20 14.94
N LEU A 278 -3.37 -11.49 13.64
CA LEU A 278 -2.57 -12.54 12.98
C LEU A 278 -1.07 -12.26 13.05
N LEU A 279 -0.63 -11.01 12.88
CA LEU A 279 0.78 -10.65 13.04
C LEU A 279 1.28 -10.92 14.46
N LYS A 280 0.52 -10.55 15.49
CA LYS A 280 0.88 -10.85 16.89
C LYS A 280 0.95 -12.36 17.15
N GLU A 281 0.04 -13.13 16.56
CA GLU A 281 0.06 -14.58 16.67
C GLU A 281 1.29 -15.18 15.99
N LEU A 282 1.67 -14.68 14.81
CA LEU A 282 2.87 -15.10 14.09
C LEU A 282 4.16 -14.72 14.85
N GLU A 283 4.22 -13.51 15.40
CA GLU A 283 5.33 -13.07 16.28
C GLU A 283 5.46 -14.00 17.48
N SER A 284 4.36 -14.30 18.16
CA SER A 284 4.37 -15.23 19.31
C SER A 284 4.79 -16.64 18.90
N ARG A 285 4.36 -17.14 17.73
CA ARG A 285 4.79 -18.45 17.21
C ARG A 285 6.29 -18.47 16.88
N LEU A 286 6.81 -17.40 16.29
CA LEU A 286 8.24 -17.25 16.01
C LEU A 286 9.07 -17.18 17.30
N GLU A 287 8.60 -16.48 18.33
CA GLU A 287 9.24 -16.45 19.65
C GLU A 287 9.18 -17.82 20.34
N SER A 288 8.10 -18.58 20.15
CA SER A 288 7.94 -19.93 20.71
C SER A 288 8.76 -21.02 20.01
N LEU A 289 9.38 -20.72 18.85
CA LEU A 289 10.30 -21.64 18.21
C LEU A 289 11.60 -21.71 19.03
N GLU A 290 11.63 -22.64 19.99
CA GLU A 290 12.83 -22.91 20.78
C GLU A 290 13.93 -23.54 19.91
N SER A 291 15.19 -23.18 20.20
CA SER A 291 16.34 -23.84 19.62
C SER A 291 16.31 -25.34 20.00
N PRO A 292 16.44 -26.26 19.03
CA PRO A 292 16.29 -27.70 19.27
C PRO A 292 17.44 -28.30 20.09
N VAL A 293 18.35 -27.47 20.61
CA VAL A 293 19.58 -27.88 21.27
C VAL A 293 19.65 -27.45 22.75
N GLY A 294 18.53 -27.01 23.34
CA GLY A 294 18.49 -26.51 24.73
C GLY A 294 19.12 -25.13 24.88
N ASP A 295 19.60 -24.77 26.08
CA ASP A 295 20.28 -23.51 26.44
C ASP A 295 21.64 -23.31 25.74
N ILE A 296 21.71 -23.53 24.43
CA ILE A 296 22.82 -23.03 23.63
C ILE A 296 22.65 -21.50 23.55
N PRO A 297 23.69 -20.70 23.85
CA PRO A 297 23.63 -19.23 23.85
C PRO A 297 23.55 -18.62 22.43
N VAL A 298 23.03 -19.37 21.45
CA VAL A 298 22.90 -18.98 20.06
C VAL A 298 21.42 -18.76 19.80
N GLY A 299 21.04 -17.51 19.51
CA GLY A 299 19.66 -17.17 19.16
C GLY A 299 19.17 -17.95 17.94
N LEU A 300 17.86 -18.16 17.83
CA LEU A 300 17.21 -18.92 16.76
C LEU A 300 17.68 -18.47 15.36
N THR A 301 17.77 -17.17 15.13
CA THR A 301 18.23 -16.57 13.87
C THR A 301 19.67 -16.96 13.53
N ASP A 302 20.56 -17.03 14.52
CA ASP A 302 21.96 -17.41 14.31
C ASP A 302 22.10 -18.92 14.14
N PHE A 303 21.28 -19.71 14.83
CA PHE A 303 21.17 -21.14 14.58
C PHE A 303 20.77 -21.43 13.12
N ILE A 304 19.75 -20.73 12.59
CA ILE A 304 19.30 -20.88 11.21
C ILE A 304 20.40 -20.53 10.21
N LYS A 305 21.18 -19.47 10.47
CA LYS A 305 22.35 -19.10 9.64
C LYS A 305 23.45 -20.16 9.70
N LEU A 306 23.72 -20.74 10.87
CA LEU A 306 24.79 -21.71 11.06
C LEU A 306 24.40 -23.13 10.64
N TYR A 307 23.11 -23.44 10.57
CA TYR A 307 22.59 -24.78 10.30
C TYR A 307 23.17 -25.44 9.02
N PRO A 308 23.25 -24.77 7.86
CA PRO A 308 23.89 -25.36 6.67
C PRO A 308 25.37 -25.70 6.90
N PHE A 309 26.09 -24.86 7.65
CA PHE A 309 27.49 -25.14 7.97
C PHE A 309 27.62 -26.34 8.91
N LEU A 310 26.79 -26.44 9.95
CA LEU A 310 26.74 -27.58 10.86
C LEU A 310 26.48 -28.90 10.11
N LEU A 311 25.59 -28.87 9.10
CA LEU A 311 25.35 -30.00 8.22
C LEU A 311 26.62 -30.42 7.46
N SER A 312 27.35 -29.46 6.89
CA SER A 312 28.60 -29.75 6.17
C SER A 312 29.67 -30.37 7.06
N VAL A 313 29.79 -29.90 8.31
CA VAL A 313 30.72 -30.45 9.31
C VAL A 313 30.31 -31.87 9.70
N LEU A 314 29.01 -32.14 9.90
CA LEU A 314 28.50 -33.48 10.20
C LEU A 314 28.81 -34.48 9.08
N VAL A 315 28.61 -34.09 7.81
CA VAL A 315 28.92 -34.93 6.65
C VAL A 315 30.43 -35.19 6.55
N ALA A 316 31.25 -34.15 6.73
CA ALA A 316 32.70 -34.28 6.71
C ALA A 316 33.23 -35.18 7.84
N ALA A 317 32.72 -35.01 9.07
CA ALA A 317 33.06 -35.87 10.21
C ALA A 317 32.67 -37.34 9.96
N THR A 318 31.49 -37.56 9.37
CA THR A 318 31.03 -38.90 8.99
C THR A 318 31.97 -39.55 7.96
N ALA A 319 32.39 -38.81 6.93
CA ALA A 319 33.34 -39.29 5.94
C ALA A 319 34.73 -39.58 6.54
N PHE A 320 35.21 -38.71 7.44
CA PHE A 320 36.48 -38.91 8.14
C PHE A 320 36.48 -40.20 8.97
N HIS A 321 35.44 -40.44 9.76
CA HIS A 321 35.32 -41.67 10.54
C HIS A 321 35.18 -42.91 9.65
N MET A 322 34.52 -42.80 8.50
CA MET A 322 34.46 -43.87 7.50
C MET A 322 35.84 -44.21 6.93
N PHE A 323 36.61 -43.19 6.55
CA PHE A 323 37.96 -43.35 6.03
C PHE A 323 38.91 -43.96 7.07
N ARG A 324 38.88 -43.45 8.32
CA ARG A 324 39.68 -44.01 9.43
C ARG A 324 39.34 -45.48 9.67
N SER A 325 38.04 -45.82 9.69
CA SER A 325 37.61 -47.21 9.90
C SER A 325 38.06 -48.13 8.78
N ARG A 326 38.03 -47.67 7.51
CA ARG A 326 38.57 -48.43 6.37
C ARG A 326 40.07 -48.71 6.52
N ASN A 327 40.86 -47.70 6.87
CA ASN A 327 42.30 -47.85 6.97
C ASN A 327 42.68 -48.81 8.10
N LEU A 328 42.03 -48.69 9.27
CA LEU A 328 42.21 -49.62 10.38
C LEU A 328 41.84 -51.06 9.99
N TYR A 329 40.75 -51.23 9.24
CA TYR A 329 40.36 -52.54 8.70
C TYR A 329 41.42 -53.11 7.74
N ALA A 330 41.96 -52.29 6.84
CA ALA A 330 43.01 -52.71 5.92
C ALA A 330 44.30 -53.12 6.67
N SER A 331 44.69 -52.37 7.71
CA SER A 331 45.85 -52.71 8.55
C SER A 331 45.64 -54.02 9.32
N LEU A 332 44.45 -54.28 9.86
CA LEU A 332 44.11 -55.58 10.48
C LEU A 332 44.22 -56.74 9.49
N LEU A 333 43.82 -56.51 8.23
CA LEU A 333 43.91 -57.52 7.17
C LEU A 333 45.37 -57.80 6.76
N GLU A 334 46.19 -56.75 6.67
CA GLU A 334 47.63 -56.88 6.38
C GLU A 334 48.37 -57.58 7.52
N GLU A 335 48.09 -57.23 8.78
CA GLU A 335 48.70 -57.88 9.94
C GLU A 335 48.34 -59.38 10.02
N LYS A 336 47.08 -59.74 9.73
CA LYS A 336 46.68 -61.15 9.60
C LYS A 336 47.49 -61.89 8.55
N SER A 337 47.74 -61.27 7.39
CA SER A 337 48.50 -61.89 6.29
C SER A 337 49.98 -62.09 6.60
N ARG A 338 50.56 -61.30 7.52
CA ARG A 338 51.97 -61.38 7.91
C ARG A 338 52.25 -62.38 9.02
N ASP A 339 51.36 -62.51 10.01
CA ASP A 339 51.69 -63.23 11.25
C ASP A 339 51.24 -64.70 11.30
N GLY A 340 50.59 -65.22 10.26
CA GLY A 340 49.97 -66.56 10.33
C GLY A 340 49.01 -66.71 11.54
N SER A 341 48.55 -65.58 12.08
CA SER A 341 47.87 -65.52 13.36
C SER A 341 46.56 -66.31 13.29
N GLY A 342 46.28 -67.10 14.32
CA GLY A 342 45.07 -67.93 14.44
C GLY A 342 43.75 -67.16 14.56
N MET A 343 43.70 -65.92 14.08
CA MET A 343 42.48 -65.12 14.03
C MET A 343 41.61 -65.62 12.87
N ASP A 344 40.60 -66.42 13.22
CA ASP A 344 39.65 -67.02 12.28
C ASP A 344 39.05 -65.93 11.36
N GLU A 345 39.11 -66.19 10.05
CA GLU A 345 38.58 -65.31 9.01
C GLU A 345 37.10 -65.02 9.22
N LYS A 346 36.35 -65.98 9.76
CA LYS A 346 34.93 -65.77 10.10
C LYS A 346 34.77 -64.77 11.23
N SER A 347 35.67 -64.77 12.22
CA SER A 347 35.63 -63.84 13.36
C SER A 347 35.98 -62.41 12.93
N LEU A 348 36.99 -62.23 12.08
CA LEU A 348 37.35 -60.94 11.48
C LEU A 348 36.25 -60.40 10.55
N ASN A 349 35.66 -61.26 9.73
CA ASN A 349 34.50 -60.89 8.90
C ASN A 349 33.26 -60.56 9.74
N TYR A 350 33.06 -61.25 10.87
CA TYR A 350 31.96 -60.96 11.80
C TYR A 350 32.15 -59.63 12.52
N LEU A 351 33.36 -59.29 12.95
CA LEU A 351 33.72 -58.00 13.52
C LEU A 351 33.61 -56.86 12.49
N GLY A 352 34.00 -57.15 11.24
CA GLY A 352 33.89 -56.27 10.07
C GLY A 352 32.48 -56.03 9.57
N ARG A 353 31.47 -56.86 9.95
CA ARG A 353 30.05 -56.62 9.66
C ARG A 353 29.56 -55.39 10.42
N CYS A 354 29.75 -54.23 9.82
CA CYS A 354 29.12 -52.98 10.19
C CYS A 354 27.94 -52.75 9.25
N TRP A 355 26.87 -52.13 9.75
CA TRP A 355 25.74 -51.75 8.88
C TRP A 355 26.13 -50.74 7.79
N TYR A 356 27.27 -50.06 7.88
CA TYR A 356 27.63 -48.99 6.94
C TYR A 356 29.13 -48.90 6.61
N LEU A 357 29.95 -49.86 7.05
CA LEU A 357 31.39 -49.90 6.73
C LEU A 357 31.70 -51.19 5.95
N PRO A 358 32.59 -51.12 4.93
CA PRO A 358 33.04 -52.31 4.22
C PRO A 358 33.87 -53.23 5.15
N PRO A 359 33.76 -54.56 4.98
CA PRO A 359 32.98 -55.28 3.97
C PRO A 359 31.48 -55.36 4.32
N PHE A 360 30.63 -54.82 3.45
CA PHE A 360 29.18 -54.86 3.66
C PHE A 360 28.65 -56.28 3.48
N GLY A 361 27.93 -56.78 4.48
CA GLY A 361 27.27 -58.08 4.41
C GLY A 361 26.13 -58.16 3.38
N ASN A 362 25.62 -57.02 2.90
CA ASN A 362 24.52 -56.91 1.93
C ASN A 362 24.68 -55.65 1.06
N VAL A 363 24.19 -55.68 -0.19
CA VAL A 363 24.08 -54.53 -1.11
C VAL A 363 23.12 -53.44 -0.59
N LEU A 364 22.19 -53.80 0.30
CA LEU A 364 21.26 -52.86 0.91
C LEU A 364 21.97 -51.74 1.73
N TYR A 365 23.04 -52.09 2.43
CA TYR A 365 23.76 -51.18 3.33
C TYR A 365 24.41 -49.96 2.65
N PRO A 366 25.16 -50.11 1.54
CA PRO A 366 25.66 -48.95 0.80
C PRO A 366 24.53 -48.12 0.17
N LEU A 367 23.40 -48.74 -0.22
CA LEU A 367 22.23 -48.00 -0.70
C LEU A 367 21.60 -47.12 0.40
N ILE A 368 21.46 -47.65 1.62
CA ILE A 368 20.98 -46.86 2.77
C ILE A 368 21.95 -45.71 3.07
N LEU A 369 23.27 -45.97 3.04
CA LEU A 369 24.27 -44.91 3.25
C LEU A 369 24.17 -43.81 2.18
N LEU A 370 24.03 -44.19 0.91
CA LEU A 370 23.82 -43.24 -0.19
C LEU A 370 22.53 -42.44 -0.02
N SER A 371 21.45 -43.08 0.42
CA SER A 371 20.19 -42.41 0.72
C SER A 371 20.36 -41.38 1.83
N VAL A 372 21.02 -41.73 2.93
CA VAL A 372 21.29 -40.81 4.05
C VAL A 372 22.17 -39.63 3.63
N LEU A 373 23.22 -39.87 2.83
CA LEU A 373 24.06 -38.81 2.29
C LEU A 373 23.30 -37.88 1.33
N SER A 374 22.43 -38.46 0.51
CA SER A 374 21.53 -37.70 -0.36
C SER A 374 20.58 -36.81 0.46
N THR A 375 20.01 -37.34 1.54
CA THR A 375 19.19 -36.57 2.49
C THR A 375 19.98 -35.40 3.07
N PHE A 376 21.19 -35.61 3.62
CA PHE A 376 22.01 -34.52 4.15
C PHE A 376 22.33 -33.46 3.09
N THR A 377 22.66 -33.89 1.88
CA THR A 377 22.98 -32.97 0.77
C THR A 377 21.75 -32.16 0.34
N GLY A 378 20.58 -32.81 0.23
CA GLY A 378 19.33 -32.13 -0.11
C GLY A 378 18.92 -31.11 0.95
N LEU A 379 19.02 -31.47 2.23
CA LEU A 379 18.74 -30.56 3.35
C LEU A 379 19.71 -29.38 3.40
N PHE A 380 21.00 -29.62 3.10
CA PHE A 380 21.98 -28.56 2.97
C PHE A 380 21.61 -27.57 1.87
N ILE A 381 21.36 -28.05 0.64
CA ILE A 381 21.00 -27.20 -0.50
C ILE A 381 19.73 -26.39 -0.17
N ARG A 382 18.70 -27.06 0.37
CA ARG A 382 17.45 -26.42 0.75
C ARG A 382 17.66 -25.32 1.79
N SER A 383 18.45 -25.59 2.83
CA SER A 383 18.72 -24.62 3.89
C SER A 383 19.53 -23.42 3.39
N VAL A 384 20.54 -23.64 2.54
CA VAL A 384 21.29 -22.55 1.91
C VAL A 384 20.38 -21.67 1.05
N LEU A 385 19.50 -22.27 0.25
CA LEU A 385 18.54 -21.53 -0.58
C LEU A 385 17.58 -20.69 0.27
N LEU A 386 17.08 -21.24 1.38
CA LEU A 386 16.20 -20.51 2.29
C LEU A 386 16.92 -19.30 2.91
N VAL A 387 18.13 -19.48 3.43
CA VAL A 387 18.92 -18.39 4.03
C VAL A 387 19.29 -17.31 3.01
N ILE A 388 19.69 -17.67 1.80
CA ILE A 388 20.09 -16.69 0.76
C ILE A 388 18.89 -15.87 0.27
N ARG A 389 17.70 -16.47 0.21
CA ARG A 389 16.45 -15.84 -0.25
C ARG A 389 15.90 -14.82 0.75
N GLU A 390 16.27 -14.91 2.01
CA GLU A 390 15.79 -14.03 3.07
C GLU A 390 16.87 -13.02 3.51
N PRO A 391 17.04 -11.89 2.79
CA PRO A 391 18.08 -10.91 3.12
C PRO A 391 17.91 -10.30 4.51
N GLY A 392 16.68 -10.26 5.04
CA GLY A 392 16.35 -9.75 6.37
C GLY A 392 17.03 -10.50 7.52
N LEU A 393 17.53 -11.72 7.29
CA LEU A 393 18.36 -12.45 8.27
C LEU A 393 19.68 -11.73 8.58
N PHE A 394 20.19 -10.91 7.65
CA PHE A 394 21.47 -10.21 7.74
C PHE A 394 21.31 -8.71 7.97
N GLU A 395 20.08 -8.23 8.17
CA GLU A 395 19.81 -6.88 8.64
C GLU A 395 20.10 -6.85 10.15
N SER A 396 21.11 -6.08 10.55
CA SER A 396 21.36 -5.87 11.98
C SER A 396 20.26 -4.98 12.56
N ILE A 397 20.08 -5.03 13.89
CA ILE A 397 19.12 -4.22 14.67
C ILE A 397 19.22 -2.70 14.33
N THR A 398 20.33 -2.24 13.72
CA THR A 398 20.53 -0.86 13.28
C THR A 398 20.01 -0.55 11.87
N SER A 399 19.21 -1.42 11.24
CA SER A 399 18.54 -1.20 9.94
C SER A 399 19.46 -0.95 8.73
N ARG A 400 20.75 -1.28 8.86
CA ARG A 400 21.67 -1.44 7.72
C ARG A 400 22.01 -2.92 7.61
N ALA A 401 21.63 -3.52 6.48
CA ALA A 401 22.22 -4.77 6.05
C ALA A 401 23.73 -4.57 5.96
N GLU A 402 24.53 -5.30 6.75
CA GLU A 402 25.96 -5.30 6.57
C GLU A 402 26.26 -6.23 5.39
N PRO A 403 26.57 -5.72 4.17
CA PRO A 403 26.81 -6.57 3.00
C PRO A 403 28.00 -7.52 3.22
N LEU A 404 28.90 -7.15 4.13
CA LEU A 404 30.01 -7.97 4.60
C LEU A 404 29.54 -9.26 5.26
N SER A 405 28.56 -9.20 6.17
CA SER A 405 28.07 -10.37 6.91
C SER A 405 27.48 -11.42 5.97
N ARG A 406 26.62 -10.99 5.04
CA ARG A 406 26.03 -11.86 4.01
C ARG A 406 27.09 -12.50 3.13
N SER A 407 28.10 -11.74 2.71
CA SER A 407 29.19 -12.25 1.87
C SER A 407 30.04 -13.29 2.60
N VAL A 408 30.30 -13.08 3.89
CA VAL A 408 31.00 -14.06 4.76
C VAL A 408 30.21 -15.36 4.85
N PHE A 409 28.90 -15.30 5.12
CA PHE A 409 28.09 -16.52 5.20
C PHE A 409 27.97 -17.25 3.85
N ILE A 410 27.87 -16.54 2.73
CA ILE A 410 27.91 -17.16 1.39
C ILE A 410 29.24 -17.87 1.16
N ALA A 411 30.38 -17.26 1.53
CA ALA A 411 31.68 -17.90 1.42
C ALA A 411 31.77 -19.15 2.31
N VAL A 412 31.24 -19.10 3.53
CA VAL A 412 31.15 -20.25 4.44
C VAL A 412 30.30 -21.37 3.84
N TYR A 413 29.17 -21.06 3.19
CA TYR A 413 28.34 -22.06 2.52
C TYR A 413 29.02 -22.65 1.29
N ALA A 414 29.79 -21.87 0.54
CA ALA A 414 30.59 -22.38 -0.57
C ALA A 414 31.67 -23.36 -0.06
N ILE A 415 32.36 -23.03 1.04
CA ILE A 415 33.30 -23.94 1.71
C ILE A 415 32.57 -25.22 2.17
N GLY A 416 31.39 -25.08 2.78
CA GLY A 416 30.55 -26.22 3.19
C GLY A 416 30.17 -27.12 2.01
N ALA A 417 29.83 -26.55 0.86
CA ALA A 417 29.52 -27.30 -0.35
C ALA A 417 30.74 -28.09 -0.88
N LEU A 418 31.93 -27.48 -0.84
CA LEU A 418 33.19 -28.15 -1.18
C LEU A 418 33.48 -29.30 -0.21
N LEU A 419 33.27 -29.11 1.09
CA LEU A 419 33.43 -30.14 2.11
C LEU A 419 32.48 -31.32 1.87
N ILE A 420 31.19 -31.07 1.62
CA ILE A 420 30.21 -32.13 1.33
C ILE A 420 30.60 -32.87 0.05
N THR A 421 30.97 -32.16 -1.01
CA THR A 421 31.36 -32.77 -2.28
C THR A 421 32.59 -33.67 -2.12
N GLY A 422 33.62 -33.18 -1.42
CA GLY A 422 34.82 -33.95 -1.12
C GLY A 422 34.55 -35.17 -0.23
N ALA A 423 33.68 -35.03 0.77
CA ALA A 423 33.24 -36.11 1.64
C ALA A 423 32.48 -37.20 0.86
N VAL A 424 31.50 -36.81 0.04
CA VAL A 424 30.72 -37.72 -0.80
C VAL A 424 31.62 -38.44 -1.82
N ALA A 425 32.52 -37.72 -2.50
CA ALA A 425 33.47 -38.32 -3.43
C ALA A 425 34.40 -39.34 -2.74
N SER A 426 34.85 -39.03 -1.52
CA SER A 426 35.67 -39.94 -0.72
C SER A 426 34.90 -41.21 -0.35
N ILE A 427 33.65 -41.08 0.06
CA ILE A 427 32.77 -42.21 0.38
C ILE A 427 32.51 -43.06 -0.87
N LEU A 428 32.17 -42.44 -2.01
CA LEU A 428 31.97 -43.14 -3.28
C LEU A 428 33.21 -43.91 -3.72
N LYS A 429 34.41 -43.32 -3.60
CA LYS A 429 35.67 -44.00 -3.89
C LYS A 429 35.88 -45.22 -3.00
N ILE A 430 35.47 -45.16 -1.72
CA ILE A 430 35.50 -46.32 -0.81
C ILE A 430 34.53 -47.40 -1.26
N LEU A 431 33.33 -47.02 -1.69
CA LEU A 431 32.31 -47.95 -2.18
C LEU A 431 32.73 -48.67 -3.47
N VAL A 432 33.30 -47.93 -4.45
CA VAL A 432 33.74 -48.46 -5.75
C VAL A 432 35.02 -49.29 -5.64
N SER A 433 35.96 -48.92 -4.76
CA SER A 433 37.22 -49.66 -4.55
C SER A 433 37.02 -51.10 -4.06
N ARG A 434 35.80 -51.49 -3.67
CA ARG A 434 35.40 -52.86 -3.29
C ARG A 434 35.54 -53.86 -4.43
N ASP A 435 35.31 -53.44 -5.68
CA ASP A 435 35.30 -54.36 -6.82
C ASP A 435 36.69 -54.97 -7.11
N LYS A 436 37.76 -54.40 -6.54
CA LYS A 436 39.12 -54.94 -6.64
C LYS A 436 39.49 -55.99 -5.58
N PHE A 437 38.69 -56.16 -4.51
CA PHE A 437 38.95 -57.09 -3.41
C PHE A 437 38.07 -58.35 -3.43
N ARG A 438 37.32 -58.56 -4.52
CA ARG A 438 36.47 -59.74 -4.74
C ARG A 438 37.06 -60.73 -5.77
N GLY A 439 38.27 -60.46 -6.26
CA GLY A 439 39.04 -61.33 -7.16
C GLY A 439 39.90 -62.29 -6.38
#